data_AF-A0A3L7NFI6-F1
#
_entry.id   AF-A0A3L7NFI6-F1
#
_cell.length_a   1.000
_cell.length_b   1.000
_cell.length_c   1.000
_cell.angle_alpha   90.00
_cell.angle_beta   90.00
_cell.angle_gamma   90.00
#
_symmetry.space_group_name_H-M   'P 1'
#
loop_
_entity.id
_entity.type
_entity.pdbx_description
1 polymer ?
#
loop_
_entity_poly.entity_id
_entity_poly.type
_entity_poly.pdbx_seq_one_letter_code
_entity_poly.pdbx_strand_id
1 'polypeptide(L)'
;MCTTCHQSDFVDGLLFYVGSGSFNFFILCGFFLSLSSAAAADPDPFLTAKQLDQSLNRERTPIDTSQDEYSDLCDDETFLRRITLDLAGRQPTTEEISTFSQEDSKNKRSLVIDRLLESPEWAETWARYFRDVILYRRTDERTLFMSGPLEKFFFVHLDGAARWDAIARALITASGNPLEHGETAIVMGQMGETADIAAEISRIFLGIQIQCAQCHDHRTDRWKRSQFHEMAAFFPRIEIRPSPGNGINRFIVVSRDFDAGRGVKALDNPRRGHLEHEMPDLQDPSQPGTVMTPVFFLTGATVPKGTRDRERREAIAAAVIDPLHPWFVRSIVNRLWSELLGEGFYDPVDDMGPDRTSSAPQSLELLTSGLVASHYDLRWLFRTITLTETYQRASQSRGSTDHKGFAINCPQRLRADQLFNQILSTLGADESRYVRRQGNGNGAGQSMASPRAMFATVFGYDPSQPREDVAGTIPQSPFAHE
;
A
#
# COMPACT_ATOMS: atom_id res chain seq x y z
N MET A 1 4.87 -80.46 -4.24
CA MET A 1 3.64 -80.87 -3.52
C MET A 1 2.64 -79.75 -3.74
N CYS A 2 1.93 -79.81 -4.87
CA CYS A 2 0.46 -79.99 -5.00
C CYS A 2 -0.33 -78.81 -4.41
N THR A 3 -1.18 -78.04 -5.11
CA THR A 3 -1.95 -78.25 -6.36
C THR A 3 -2.63 -76.87 -6.64
N THR A 4 -2.41 -76.14 -7.76
CA THR A 4 -3.23 -76.05 -9.02
C THR A 4 -4.75 -76.04 -8.80
N CYS A 5 -5.65 -75.37 -9.53
CA CYS A 5 -5.75 -74.57 -10.77
C CYS A 5 -7.23 -74.04 -10.75
N HIS A 6 -7.55 -72.81 -11.18
CA HIS A 6 -8.00 -72.39 -12.52
C HIS A 6 -9.43 -72.76 -12.96
N GLN A 7 -9.98 -71.87 -13.81
CA GLN A 7 -11.16 -71.96 -14.70
C GLN A 7 -12.52 -71.65 -14.08
N SER A 8 -13.23 -70.57 -14.46
CA SER A 8 -13.64 -69.99 -15.76
C SER A 8 -15.04 -70.42 -16.17
N ASP A 9 -15.72 -69.47 -16.81
CA ASP A 9 -16.60 -69.66 -17.96
C ASP A 9 -18.14 -69.67 -17.80
N PHE A 10 -18.72 -68.77 -18.62
CA PHE A 10 -19.92 -68.92 -19.45
C PHE A 10 -21.20 -68.11 -19.12
N VAL A 11 -21.31 -66.99 -19.86
CA VAL A 11 -22.36 -66.49 -20.78
C VAL A 11 -23.87 -66.74 -20.58
N ASP A 12 -24.58 -65.67 -20.94
CA ASP A 12 -25.88 -65.58 -21.64
C ASP A 12 -27.20 -65.64 -20.86
N GLY A 13 -28.09 -64.70 -21.24
CA GLY A 13 -29.51 -65.01 -21.34
C GLY A 13 -30.52 -64.03 -20.73
N LEU A 14 -30.85 -63.00 -21.50
CA LEU A 14 -32.10 -62.24 -21.54
C LEU A 14 -33.36 -62.90 -20.91
N LEU A 15 -34.12 -62.15 -20.10
CA LEU A 15 -35.54 -61.72 -20.32
C LEU A 15 -36.35 -61.50 -19.02
N PHE A 16 -37.14 -60.43 -19.08
CA PHE A 16 -38.06 -59.86 -18.10
C PHE A 16 -39.07 -60.84 -17.49
N TYR A 17 -39.40 -60.67 -16.20
CA TYR A 17 -40.80 -60.67 -15.75
C TYR A 17 -41.01 -59.87 -14.45
N VAL A 18 -42.16 -59.21 -14.42
CA VAL A 18 -42.64 -58.23 -13.44
C VAL A 18 -43.04 -58.90 -12.12
N GLY A 19 -42.62 -58.32 -10.99
CA GLY A 19 -43.03 -58.76 -9.65
C GLY A 19 -43.02 -57.59 -8.68
N SER A 20 -44.20 -57.04 -8.41
CA SER A 20 -44.50 -55.98 -7.46
C SER A 20 -44.08 -56.35 -6.03
N GLY A 21 -43.22 -55.55 -5.42
CA GLY A 21 -42.86 -55.64 -4.01
C GLY A 21 -42.54 -54.24 -3.46
N SER A 22 -43.41 -53.75 -2.58
CA SER A 22 -43.33 -52.45 -1.92
C SER A 22 -42.04 -52.29 -1.13
N PHE A 23 -41.16 -51.38 -1.56
CA PHE A 23 -39.99 -50.97 -0.78
C PHE A 23 -40.26 -49.61 -0.12
N ASN A 24 -40.23 -49.59 1.21
CA ASN A 24 -40.26 -48.40 2.04
C ASN A 24 -39.09 -47.47 1.66
N PHE A 25 -39.42 -46.28 1.17
CA PHE A 25 -38.47 -45.20 0.95
C PHE A 25 -38.14 -44.56 2.32
N PHE A 26 -36.97 -44.88 2.89
CA PHE A 26 -36.39 -44.05 3.93
C PHE A 26 -35.91 -42.75 3.28
N ILE A 27 -36.73 -41.70 3.36
CA ILE A 27 -36.31 -40.33 3.04
C ILE A 27 -35.36 -39.89 4.16
N LEU A 28 -34.05 -39.99 3.90
CA LEU A 28 -33.04 -39.26 4.65
C LEU A 28 -33.18 -37.78 4.28
N CYS A 29 -34.01 -37.06 5.06
CA CYS A 29 -33.99 -35.60 5.09
C CYS A 29 -32.63 -35.16 5.65
N GLY A 30 -31.67 -34.92 4.76
CA GLY A 30 -30.46 -34.18 5.08
C GLY A 30 -30.85 -32.75 5.43
N PHE A 31 -30.81 -32.43 6.72
CA PHE A 31 -30.79 -31.06 7.20
C PHE A 31 -29.52 -30.39 6.66
N PHE A 32 -29.63 -29.67 5.54
CA PHE A 32 -28.66 -28.64 5.20
C PHE A 32 -28.84 -27.51 6.21
N LEU A 33 -28.10 -27.58 7.32
CA LEU A 33 -27.84 -26.41 8.15
C LEU A 33 -27.02 -25.44 7.30
N SER A 34 -27.72 -24.52 6.63
CA SER A 34 -27.11 -23.29 6.15
C SER A 34 -26.62 -22.52 7.38
N LEU A 35 -25.35 -22.67 7.72
CA LEU A 35 -24.65 -21.66 8.51
C LEU A 35 -24.58 -20.41 7.65
N SER A 36 -25.62 -19.57 7.72
CA SER A 36 -25.45 -18.16 7.46
C SER A 36 -24.42 -17.67 8.48
N SER A 37 -23.17 -17.51 8.07
CA SER A 37 -22.26 -16.66 8.83
C SER A 37 -22.90 -15.28 8.81
N ALA A 38 -23.51 -14.86 9.92
CA ALA A 38 -23.66 -13.44 10.16
C ALA A 38 -22.24 -12.87 10.03
N ALA A 39 -22.00 -12.06 8.99
CA ALA A 39 -20.77 -11.31 8.90
C ALA A 39 -20.63 -10.58 10.24
N ALA A 40 -19.56 -10.86 10.97
CA ALA A 40 -19.26 -10.09 12.17
C ALA A 40 -19.25 -8.62 11.73
N ALA A 41 -19.98 -7.76 12.43
CA ALA A 41 -19.94 -6.34 12.13
C ALA A 41 -18.48 -5.87 12.22
N ASP A 42 -18.10 -4.95 11.34
CA ASP A 42 -16.76 -4.35 11.37
C ASP A 42 -16.48 -3.82 12.79
N PRO A 43 -15.22 -3.91 13.27
CA PRO A 43 -14.86 -3.44 14.59
C PRO A 43 -15.24 -1.95 14.73
N ASP A 44 -15.87 -1.57 15.84
CA ASP A 44 -16.26 -0.17 16.06
C ASP A 44 -15.01 0.71 16.23
N PRO A 45 -14.75 1.67 15.32
CA PRO A 45 -13.58 2.55 15.39
C PRO A 45 -13.49 3.33 16.71
N PHE A 46 -14.63 3.69 17.33
CA PHE A 46 -14.63 4.44 18.58
C PHE A 46 -14.17 3.57 19.75
N LEU A 47 -14.65 2.33 19.83
CA LEU A 47 -14.21 1.39 20.86
C LEU A 47 -12.73 1.01 20.67
N THR A 48 -12.30 0.78 19.44
CA THR A 48 -10.89 0.49 19.14
C THR A 48 -9.99 1.66 19.49
N ALA A 49 -10.36 2.90 19.16
CA ALA A 49 -9.60 4.10 19.54
C ALA A 49 -9.40 4.20 21.06
N LYS A 50 -10.47 3.99 21.84
CA LYS A 50 -10.39 4.00 23.31
C LYS A 50 -9.50 2.88 23.86
N GLN A 51 -9.58 1.67 23.28
CA GLN A 51 -8.72 0.55 23.67
C GLN A 51 -7.25 0.84 23.34
N LEU A 52 -7.00 1.53 22.23
CA LEU A 52 -5.68 1.92 21.79
C LEU A 52 -5.05 2.93 22.75
N ASP A 53 -5.75 4.00 23.11
CA ASP A 53 -5.27 4.97 24.11
C ASP A 53 -4.96 4.26 25.45
N GLN A 54 -5.80 3.31 25.87
CA GLN A 54 -5.54 2.51 27.08
C GLN A 54 -4.32 1.59 26.94
N SER A 55 -4.01 1.09 25.75
CA SER A 55 -2.86 0.22 25.50
C SER A 55 -1.57 1.04 25.48
N LEU A 56 -1.56 2.16 24.75
CA LEU A 56 -0.44 3.10 24.70
C LEU A 56 -0.05 3.57 26.11
N ASN A 57 -1.06 3.91 26.93
CA ASN A 57 -0.87 4.24 28.34
C ASN A 57 -0.16 3.16 29.16
N ARG A 58 -0.40 1.88 28.85
CA ARG A 58 0.21 0.73 29.56
C ARG A 58 1.60 0.38 29.05
N GLU A 59 1.86 0.61 27.77
CA GLU A 59 3.12 0.30 27.09
C GLU A 59 4.18 1.39 27.27
N ARG A 60 3.77 2.59 27.68
CA ARG A 60 4.70 3.69 27.94
C ARG A 60 5.67 3.31 29.06
N THR A 61 6.96 3.25 28.73
CA THR A 61 8.01 3.10 29.75
C THR A 61 8.24 4.48 30.38
N PRO A 62 8.11 4.64 31.70
CA PRO A 62 8.42 5.91 32.35
C PRO A 62 9.91 6.22 32.15
N ILE A 63 10.24 7.34 31.53
CA ILE A 63 11.63 7.82 31.42
C ILE A 63 11.76 8.99 32.40
N ASP A 64 12.81 8.94 33.21
CA ASP A 64 13.04 9.74 34.40
C ASP A 64 12.72 11.26 34.25
N THR A 65 11.87 11.76 35.17
CA THR A 65 11.57 13.17 35.52
C THR A 65 10.81 14.12 34.56
N SER A 66 9.63 14.57 35.01
CA SER A 66 8.93 15.86 34.74
C SER A 66 8.58 16.29 33.29
N GLN A 67 9.11 15.64 32.26
CA GLN A 67 8.77 15.88 30.84
C GLN A 67 7.78 14.85 30.25
N ASP A 68 7.27 13.97 31.11
CA ASP A 68 6.49 12.78 30.79
C ASP A 68 4.97 12.96 30.90
N GLU A 69 4.47 14.15 31.22
CA GLU A 69 3.02 14.37 31.22
C GLU A 69 2.51 14.41 29.78
N TYR A 70 1.40 13.69 29.52
CA TYR A 70 0.68 13.86 28.26
C TYR A 70 0.43 15.34 28.05
N SER A 71 0.64 15.84 26.82
CA SER A 71 0.15 17.17 26.54
C SER A 71 -1.37 17.19 26.72
N ASP A 72 -1.90 18.36 27.06
CA ASP A 72 -3.35 18.54 27.12
C ASP A 72 -3.99 18.18 25.78
N LEU A 73 -5.28 17.85 25.79
CA LEU A 73 -6.01 17.76 24.52
C LEU A 73 -5.98 19.13 23.84
N CYS A 74 -5.85 19.14 22.51
CA CYS A 74 -5.95 20.37 21.74
C CYS A 74 -7.36 20.95 21.84
N ASP A 75 -7.45 22.27 21.74
CA ASP A 75 -8.73 22.95 21.63
C ASP A 75 -9.41 22.63 20.28
N ASP A 76 -10.67 23.07 20.18
CA ASP A 76 -11.53 22.76 19.06
C ASP A 76 -11.08 23.41 17.74
N GLU A 77 -10.49 24.61 17.80
CA GLU A 77 -9.95 25.30 16.62
C GLU A 77 -8.72 24.57 16.07
N THR A 78 -7.79 24.21 16.95
CA THR A 78 -6.60 23.43 16.62
C THR A 78 -6.99 22.06 16.09
N PHE A 79 -7.96 21.39 16.70
CA PHE A 79 -8.48 20.11 16.23
C PHE A 79 -9.06 20.22 14.81
N LEU A 80 -9.96 21.19 14.57
CA LEU A 80 -10.60 21.37 13.27
C LEU A 80 -9.58 21.66 12.17
N ARG A 81 -8.59 22.51 12.47
CA ARG A 81 -7.51 22.83 11.55
C ARG A 81 -6.67 21.60 11.20
N ARG A 82 -6.25 20.83 12.21
CA ARG A 82 -5.45 19.61 12.03
C ARG A 82 -6.18 18.57 11.20
N ILE A 83 -7.41 18.23 11.59
CA ILE A 83 -8.18 17.18 10.91
C ILE A 83 -8.51 17.56 9.46
N THR A 84 -8.76 18.85 9.17
CA THR A 84 -9.02 19.29 7.79
C THR A 84 -7.75 19.26 6.93
N LEU A 85 -6.59 19.59 7.51
CA LEU A 85 -5.31 19.47 6.80
C LEU A 85 -4.98 18.00 6.49
N ASP A 86 -5.18 17.11 7.47
CA ASP A 86 -4.83 15.69 7.33
C ASP A 86 -5.81 14.93 6.41
N LEU A 87 -7.10 15.23 6.52
CA LEU A 87 -8.13 14.51 5.77
C LEU A 87 -8.53 15.20 4.46
N ALA A 88 -8.49 16.53 4.34
CA ALA A 88 -8.88 17.23 3.11
C ALA A 88 -7.73 18.00 2.44
N GLY A 89 -6.55 18.06 3.05
CA GLY A 89 -5.37 18.69 2.45
C GLY A 89 -5.48 20.22 2.30
N ARG A 90 -6.39 20.88 3.03
CA ARG A 90 -6.66 22.33 2.98
C ARG A 90 -6.99 22.90 4.37
N GLN A 91 -7.05 24.23 4.51
CA GLN A 91 -7.67 24.85 5.69
C GLN A 91 -9.18 24.53 5.77
N PRO A 92 -9.78 24.57 6.97
CA PRO A 92 -11.23 24.57 7.11
C PRO A 92 -11.85 25.80 6.43
N THR A 93 -12.95 25.57 5.72
CA THR A 93 -13.78 26.62 5.11
C THR A 93 -14.54 27.39 6.18
N THR A 94 -15.01 28.60 5.85
CA THR A 94 -15.85 29.39 6.74
C THR A 94 -17.13 28.66 7.15
N GLU A 95 -17.71 27.86 6.26
CA GLU A 95 -18.90 27.05 6.54
C GLU A 95 -18.58 25.90 7.51
N GLU A 96 -17.47 25.20 7.32
CA GLU A 96 -17.02 24.15 8.26
C GLU A 96 -16.73 24.73 9.65
N ILE A 97 -16.06 25.89 9.72
CA ILE A 97 -15.80 26.59 11.00
C ILE A 97 -17.13 26.97 11.67
N SER A 98 -18.05 27.60 10.94
CA SER A 98 -19.34 27.99 11.49
C SER A 98 -20.15 26.79 11.97
N THR A 99 -20.16 25.70 11.20
CA THR A 99 -20.89 24.48 11.54
C THR A 99 -20.30 23.82 12.78
N PHE A 100 -18.97 23.71 12.85
CA PHE A 100 -18.29 23.06 13.96
C PHE A 100 -18.38 23.86 15.27
N SER A 101 -18.39 25.19 15.19
CA SER A 101 -18.55 26.08 16.35
C SER A 101 -19.98 26.12 16.89
N GLN A 102 -20.98 25.83 16.06
CA GLN A 102 -22.40 25.75 16.48
C GLN A 102 -22.80 24.36 16.95
N GLU A 103 -21.95 23.36 16.74
CA GLU A 103 -22.20 21.98 17.13
C GLU A 103 -21.80 21.75 18.60
N ASP A 104 -22.81 21.73 19.48
CA ASP A 104 -22.66 21.55 20.93
C ASP A 104 -22.72 20.09 21.39
N SER A 105 -22.88 19.14 20.47
CA SER A 105 -22.95 17.73 20.83
C SER A 105 -21.59 17.17 21.31
N LYS A 106 -21.66 16.19 22.21
CA LYS A 106 -20.46 15.48 22.71
C LYS A 106 -19.70 14.73 21.61
N ASN A 107 -20.33 14.52 20.45
CA ASN A 107 -19.78 13.79 19.31
C ASN A 107 -19.37 14.72 18.15
N LYS A 108 -19.33 16.05 18.34
CA LYS A 108 -18.92 17.04 17.33
C LYS A 108 -17.65 16.67 16.54
N ARG A 109 -16.62 16.17 17.23
CA ARG A 109 -15.34 15.76 16.60
C ARG A 109 -15.50 14.54 15.72
N SER A 110 -16.26 13.53 16.16
CA SER A 110 -16.55 12.36 15.32
C SER A 110 -17.40 12.72 14.09
N LEU A 111 -18.34 13.65 14.21
CA LEU A 111 -19.18 14.07 13.08
C LEU A 111 -18.39 14.77 11.98
N VAL A 112 -17.40 15.61 12.34
CA VAL A 112 -16.54 16.25 11.34
C VAL A 112 -15.54 15.25 10.73
N ILE A 113 -15.02 14.30 11.51
CA ILE A 113 -14.21 13.19 10.98
C ILE A 113 -14.99 12.42 9.93
N ASP A 114 -16.23 12.01 10.26
CA ASP A 114 -17.09 11.23 9.36
C ASP A 114 -17.36 12.00 8.06
N ARG A 115 -17.71 13.29 8.16
CA ARG A 115 -17.94 14.15 7.00
C ARG A 115 -16.71 14.30 6.10
N LEU A 116 -15.53 14.47 6.69
CA LEU A 116 -14.29 14.64 5.92
C LEU A 116 -13.85 13.33 5.25
N LEU A 117 -14.02 12.19 5.91
CA LEU A 117 -13.74 10.87 5.32
C LEU A 117 -14.72 10.50 4.21
N GLU A 118 -15.95 11.01 4.25
CA GLU A 118 -16.94 10.87 3.19
C GLU A 118 -16.72 11.85 2.02
N SER A 119 -15.90 12.89 2.21
CA SER A 119 -15.58 13.87 1.15
C SER A 119 -14.63 13.27 0.11
N PRO A 120 -14.82 13.57 -1.20
CA PRO A 120 -13.85 13.21 -2.23
C PRO A 120 -12.47 13.83 -2.01
N GLU A 121 -12.38 14.92 -1.24
CA GLU A 121 -11.12 15.58 -0.89
C GLU A 121 -10.17 14.67 -0.10
N TRP A 122 -10.73 13.73 0.66
CA TRP A 122 -9.95 12.70 1.34
C TRP A 122 -9.30 11.75 0.35
N ALA A 123 -10.07 11.23 -0.60
CA ALA A 123 -9.54 10.40 -1.66
C ALA A 123 -8.49 11.14 -2.50
N GLU A 124 -8.70 12.43 -2.81
CA GLU A 124 -7.72 13.24 -3.55
C GLU A 124 -6.41 13.44 -2.79
N THR A 125 -6.50 13.79 -1.51
CA THR A 125 -5.34 14.08 -0.65
C THR A 125 -4.47 12.83 -0.49
N TRP A 126 -5.11 11.69 -0.20
CA TRP A 126 -4.40 10.44 0.02
C TRP A 126 -3.96 9.76 -1.28
N ALA A 127 -4.66 9.99 -2.40
CA ALA A 127 -4.16 9.59 -3.71
C ALA A 127 -2.83 10.27 -4.07
N ARG A 128 -2.68 11.56 -3.75
CA ARG A 128 -1.42 12.31 -3.94
C ARG A 128 -0.31 11.77 -3.05
N TYR A 129 -0.63 11.50 -1.78
CA TYR A 129 0.31 10.89 -0.83
C TYR A 129 0.85 9.55 -1.37
N PHE A 130 -0.04 8.62 -1.74
CA PHE A 130 0.42 7.30 -2.23
C PHE A 130 1.09 7.37 -3.60
N ARG A 131 0.72 8.34 -4.47
CA ARG A 131 1.46 8.62 -5.70
C ARG A 131 2.91 9.01 -5.40
N ASP A 132 3.13 9.82 -4.36
CA ASP A 132 4.47 10.21 -3.93
C ASP A 132 5.24 9.03 -3.32
N VAL A 133 4.59 8.20 -2.48
CA VAL A 133 5.17 6.97 -1.92
C VAL A 133 5.75 6.05 -3.01
N ILE A 134 5.09 5.96 -4.17
CA ILE A 134 5.52 5.11 -5.29
C ILE A 134 6.52 5.84 -6.19
N LEU A 135 6.20 7.06 -6.63
CA LEU A 135 6.95 7.70 -7.71
C LEU A 135 8.23 8.40 -7.24
N TYR A 136 8.40 8.73 -5.95
CA TYR A 136 9.64 9.35 -5.47
C TYR A 136 10.88 8.49 -5.70
N ARG A 137 10.72 7.16 -5.65
CA ARG A 137 11.82 6.19 -5.86
C ARG A 137 11.82 5.56 -7.25
N ARG A 138 11.28 6.28 -8.25
CA ARG A 138 11.40 5.91 -9.67
C ARG A 138 12.87 5.89 -10.10
N THR A 139 13.22 4.97 -11.00
CA THR A 139 14.59 4.89 -11.58
C THR A 139 14.77 5.78 -12.80
N ASP A 140 13.68 6.25 -13.42
CA ASP A 140 13.71 7.09 -14.61
C ASP A 140 12.73 8.25 -14.49
N GLU A 141 13.26 9.48 -14.50
CA GLU A 141 12.48 10.73 -14.40
C GLU A 141 11.39 10.85 -15.47
N ARG A 142 11.58 10.21 -16.63
CA ARG A 142 10.59 10.23 -17.71
C ARG A 142 9.29 9.54 -17.32
N THR A 143 9.27 8.74 -16.26
CA THR A 143 8.08 8.03 -15.76
C THR A 143 7.12 8.92 -14.99
N LEU A 144 7.48 10.18 -14.71
CA LEU A 144 6.60 11.15 -14.04
C LEU A 144 5.27 11.43 -14.77
N PHE A 145 5.14 11.07 -16.05
CA PHE A 145 3.83 11.08 -16.71
C PHE A 145 2.80 10.16 -16.02
N MET A 146 3.26 9.20 -15.19
CA MET A 146 2.42 8.31 -14.39
C MET A 146 1.73 9.00 -13.22
N SER A 147 2.13 10.22 -12.83
CA SER A 147 1.54 10.91 -11.68
C SER A 147 0.01 11.02 -11.79
N GLY A 148 -0.49 11.57 -12.89
CA GLY A 148 -1.94 11.72 -13.12
C GLY A 148 -2.71 10.39 -13.18
N PRO A 149 -2.29 9.41 -14.00
CA PRO A 149 -2.91 8.08 -14.02
C PRO A 149 -2.91 7.39 -12.65
N LEU A 150 -1.81 7.44 -11.91
CA LEU A 150 -1.69 6.82 -10.59
C LEU A 150 -2.56 7.52 -9.54
N GLU A 151 -2.59 8.85 -9.52
CA GLU A 151 -3.51 9.63 -8.67
C GLU A 151 -4.96 9.24 -8.95
N LYS A 152 -5.34 9.15 -10.22
CA LYS A 152 -6.70 8.75 -10.61
C LYS A 152 -7.02 7.34 -10.13
N PHE A 153 -6.08 6.41 -10.26
CA PHE A 153 -6.23 5.04 -9.76
C PHE A 153 -6.50 5.03 -8.24
N PHE A 154 -5.66 5.69 -7.44
CA PHE A 154 -5.87 5.75 -6.00
C PHE A 154 -7.16 6.47 -5.64
N PHE A 155 -7.49 7.59 -6.30
CA PHE A 155 -8.73 8.32 -6.05
C PHE A 155 -9.94 7.40 -6.20
N VAL A 156 -10.04 6.65 -7.30
CA VAL A 156 -11.17 5.72 -7.54
C VAL A 156 -11.25 4.64 -6.46
N HIS A 157 -10.11 4.10 -6.04
CA HIS A 157 -10.11 3.05 -5.01
C HIS A 157 -10.44 3.58 -3.61
N LEU A 158 -9.97 4.77 -3.25
CA LEU A 158 -10.22 5.40 -1.96
C LEU A 158 -11.64 5.95 -1.87
N ASP A 159 -12.11 6.66 -2.90
CA ASP A 159 -13.47 7.20 -2.95
C ASP A 159 -14.54 6.08 -2.95
N GLY A 160 -14.18 4.90 -3.48
CA GLY A 160 -14.98 3.68 -3.37
C GLY A 160 -14.82 2.97 -2.02
N ALA A 161 -14.43 1.69 -2.08
CA ALA A 161 -14.39 0.81 -0.91
C ALA A 161 -13.16 1.01 0.00
N ALA A 162 -12.17 1.81 -0.42
CA ALA A 162 -10.95 2.11 0.35
C ALA A 162 -10.17 0.88 0.84
N ARG A 163 -10.25 -0.23 0.10
CA ARG A 163 -9.65 -1.53 0.47
C ARG A 163 -8.17 -1.63 0.10
N TRP A 164 -7.29 -1.69 1.10
CA TRP A 164 -5.84 -1.76 0.88
C TRP A 164 -5.40 -3.04 0.18
N ASP A 165 -6.03 -4.18 0.49
CA ASP A 165 -5.78 -5.46 -0.17
C ASP A 165 -6.10 -5.42 -1.67
N ALA A 166 -7.20 -4.77 -2.05
CA ALA A 166 -7.60 -4.60 -3.44
C ALA A 166 -6.61 -3.70 -4.20
N ILE A 167 -6.18 -2.59 -3.58
CA ILE A 167 -5.17 -1.68 -4.13
C ILE A 167 -3.84 -2.41 -4.35
N ALA A 168 -3.34 -3.12 -3.33
CA ALA A 168 -2.10 -3.88 -3.41
C ALA A 168 -2.15 -4.95 -4.51
N ARG A 169 -3.24 -5.72 -4.58
CA ARG A 169 -3.43 -6.73 -5.63
C ARG A 169 -3.42 -6.11 -7.03
N ALA A 170 -4.10 -4.98 -7.22
CA ALA A 170 -4.13 -4.30 -8.51
C ALA A 170 -2.73 -3.82 -8.94
N LEU A 171 -1.99 -3.18 -8.04
CA LEU A 171 -0.62 -2.70 -8.28
C LEU A 171 0.36 -3.85 -8.59
N ILE A 172 0.32 -4.94 -7.82
CA ILE A 172 1.23 -6.08 -8.00
C ILE A 172 0.93 -6.85 -9.30
N THR A 173 -0.34 -6.96 -9.70
CA THR A 173 -0.75 -7.76 -10.88
C THR A 173 -0.85 -6.96 -12.18
N ALA A 174 -0.57 -5.66 -12.14
CA ALA A 174 -0.84 -4.67 -13.17
C ALA A 174 -0.29 -5.02 -14.56
N SER A 175 -1.03 -4.62 -15.60
CA SER A 175 -0.65 -4.69 -17.01
C SER A 175 -1.51 -3.71 -17.81
N GLY A 176 -1.12 -3.43 -19.05
CA GLY A 176 -1.87 -2.56 -19.95
C GLY A 176 -1.17 -1.23 -20.24
N ASN A 177 -1.92 -0.32 -20.86
CA ASN A 177 -1.44 1.01 -21.23
C ASN A 177 -1.32 1.89 -19.96
N PRO A 178 -0.12 2.36 -19.57
CA PRO A 178 0.06 3.14 -18.35
C PRO A 178 -0.70 4.48 -18.31
N LEU A 179 -1.12 5.01 -19.47
CA LEU A 179 -1.98 6.20 -19.52
C LEU A 179 -3.43 5.91 -19.12
N GLU A 180 -3.86 4.66 -19.22
CA GLU A 180 -5.22 4.20 -18.90
C GLU A 180 -5.23 3.43 -17.57
N HIS A 181 -4.12 2.76 -17.25
CA HIS A 181 -3.92 1.87 -16.12
C HIS A 181 -2.86 2.44 -15.16
N GLY A 182 -3.29 3.30 -14.25
CA GLY A 182 -2.43 3.92 -13.24
C GLY A 182 -1.75 2.89 -12.33
N GLU A 183 -2.38 1.74 -12.10
CA GLU A 183 -1.86 0.63 -11.32
C GLU A 183 -0.53 0.06 -11.86
N THR A 184 -0.17 0.37 -13.11
CA THR A 184 1.13 -0.02 -13.68
C THR A 184 2.32 0.80 -13.17
N ALA A 185 2.10 1.78 -12.28
CA ALA A 185 3.11 2.74 -11.89
C ALA A 185 4.34 2.14 -11.19
N ILE A 186 4.21 1.07 -10.41
CA ILE A 186 5.40 0.40 -9.83
C ILE A 186 6.27 -0.18 -10.95
N VAL A 187 5.66 -0.93 -11.88
CA VAL A 187 6.36 -1.51 -13.03
C VAL A 187 7.00 -0.42 -13.89
N MET A 188 6.25 0.63 -14.22
CA MET A 188 6.73 1.72 -15.05
C MET A 188 7.81 2.55 -14.36
N GLY A 189 7.62 2.90 -13.08
CA GLY A 189 8.58 3.67 -12.28
C GLY A 189 9.93 2.97 -12.15
N GLN A 190 9.92 1.63 -12.16
CA GLN A 190 11.11 0.78 -12.16
C GLN A 190 11.53 0.30 -13.56
N MET A 191 10.92 0.84 -14.61
CA MET A 191 11.23 0.53 -16.01
C MET A 191 11.24 -0.99 -16.36
N GLY A 192 10.42 -1.77 -15.66
CA GLY A 192 10.30 -3.22 -15.84
C GLY A 192 11.43 -4.02 -15.21
N GLU A 193 12.34 -3.39 -14.46
CA GLU A 193 13.46 -4.08 -13.84
C GLU A 193 12.97 -5.00 -12.70
N THR A 194 13.35 -6.26 -12.79
CA THR A 194 12.77 -7.34 -11.97
C THR A 194 13.14 -7.20 -10.51
N ALA A 195 14.41 -6.87 -10.25
CA ALA A 195 14.94 -6.67 -8.90
C ALA A 195 14.30 -5.43 -8.24
N ASP A 196 14.17 -4.33 -8.98
CA ASP A 196 13.64 -3.07 -8.46
C ASP A 196 12.13 -3.16 -8.18
N ILE A 197 11.37 -3.87 -9.02
CA ILE A 197 9.94 -4.14 -8.75
C ILE A 197 9.78 -4.94 -7.46
N ALA A 198 10.59 -5.98 -7.24
CA ALA A 198 10.53 -6.78 -6.02
C ALA A 198 10.90 -5.97 -4.78
N ALA A 199 11.94 -5.13 -4.88
CA ALA A 199 12.34 -4.20 -3.83
C ALA A 199 11.18 -3.27 -3.43
N GLU A 200 10.53 -2.63 -4.40
CA GLU A 200 9.46 -1.67 -4.15
C GLU A 200 8.20 -2.34 -3.59
N ILE A 201 7.83 -3.53 -4.06
CA ILE A 201 6.71 -4.30 -3.50
C ILE A 201 6.99 -4.64 -2.02
N SER A 202 8.21 -5.08 -1.70
CA SER A 202 8.60 -5.38 -0.31
C SER A 202 8.56 -4.12 0.56
N ARG A 203 9.11 -3.01 0.09
CA ARG A 203 9.14 -1.75 0.84
C ARG A 203 7.74 -1.20 1.08
N ILE A 204 6.93 -1.07 0.02
CA ILE A 204 5.62 -0.41 0.08
C ILE A 204 4.62 -1.25 0.86
N PHE A 205 4.55 -2.56 0.60
CA PHE A 205 3.50 -3.41 1.15
C PHE A 205 3.91 -4.20 2.38
N LEU A 206 5.20 -4.46 2.60
CA LEU A 206 5.66 -5.23 3.77
C LEU A 206 6.41 -4.36 4.78
N GLY A 207 6.81 -3.13 4.42
CA GLY A 207 7.66 -2.30 5.27
C GLY A 207 9.04 -2.94 5.48
N ILE A 208 9.50 -3.76 4.54
CA ILE A 208 10.78 -4.49 4.63
C ILE A 208 11.70 -4.03 3.51
N GLN A 209 12.87 -3.51 3.87
CA GLN A 209 13.91 -3.11 2.92
C GLN A 209 14.81 -4.28 2.49
N ILE A 210 14.21 -5.29 1.84
CA ILE A 210 14.95 -6.49 1.41
C ILE A 210 15.97 -6.22 0.29
N GLN A 211 15.92 -5.07 -0.39
CA GLN A 211 16.84 -4.71 -1.48
C GLN A 211 18.30 -4.60 -1.04
N CYS A 212 18.57 -4.32 0.24
CA CYS A 212 19.93 -4.38 0.78
C CYS A 212 20.53 -5.78 0.65
N ALA A 213 19.68 -6.83 0.55
CA ALA A 213 20.11 -8.19 0.33
C ALA A 213 20.45 -8.52 -1.14
N GLN A 214 20.25 -7.61 -2.10
CA GLN A 214 20.50 -7.88 -3.53
C GLN A 214 21.95 -8.25 -3.83
N CYS A 215 22.90 -7.54 -3.20
CA CYS A 215 24.32 -7.70 -3.49
C CYS A 215 25.03 -8.58 -2.44
N HIS A 216 24.58 -8.59 -1.20
CA HIS A 216 25.16 -9.35 -0.10
C HIS A 216 24.05 -9.74 0.88
N ASP A 217 24.27 -10.71 1.77
CA ASP A 217 23.31 -10.93 2.87
C ASP A 217 23.12 -9.63 3.67
N HIS A 218 21.90 -9.33 4.08
CA HIS A 218 21.56 -8.07 4.72
C HIS A 218 22.44 -7.86 5.97
N ARG A 219 22.95 -6.63 6.17
CA ARG A 219 23.95 -6.36 7.22
C ARG A 219 23.38 -6.38 8.64
N THR A 220 22.16 -5.88 8.81
CA THR A 220 21.51 -5.72 10.11
C THR A 220 20.33 -6.66 10.34
N ASP A 221 19.50 -6.90 9.31
CA ASP A 221 18.48 -7.94 9.32
C ASP A 221 19.01 -9.32 8.88
N ARG A 222 18.29 -10.39 9.26
CA ARG A 222 18.58 -11.80 8.92
C ARG A 222 18.35 -12.21 7.45
N TRP A 223 17.99 -11.27 6.57
CA TRP A 223 17.60 -11.60 5.19
C TRP A 223 18.80 -11.97 4.32
N LYS A 224 18.69 -13.08 3.61
CA LYS A 224 19.74 -13.59 2.73
C LYS A 224 19.62 -13.04 1.32
N ARG A 225 20.74 -12.99 0.62
CA ARG A 225 20.79 -12.63 -0.79
C ARG A 225 19.95 -13.54 -1.66
N SER A 226 19.98 -14.85 -1.39
CA SER A 226 19.14 -15.80 -2.13
C SER A 226 17.66 -15.47 -2.00
N GLN A 227 17.19 -15.03 -0.83
CA GLN A 227 15.79 -14.72 -0.57
C GLN A 227 15.32 -13.48 -1.36
N PHE A 228 16.18 -12.47 -1.50
CA PHE A 228 15.89 -11.33 -2.38
C PHE A 228 15.67 -11.81 -3.82
N HIS A 229 16.60 -12.60 -4.35
CA HIS A 229 16.53 -13.05 -5.73
C HIS A 229 15.40 -14.09 -5.96
N GLU A 230 15.04 -14.89 -4.95
CA GLU A 230 13.85 -15.75 -4.97
C GLU A 230 12.56 -14.93 -5.08
N MET A 231 12.44 -13.81 -4.35
CA MET A 231 11.29 -12.91 -4.49
C MET A 231 11.29 -12.21 -5.87
N ALA A 232 12.45 -11.78 -6.35
CA ALA A 232 12.58 -11.16 -7.66
C ALA A 232 12.14 -12.11 -8.80
N ALA A 233 12.32 -13.43 -8.65
CA ALA A 233 11.94 -14.41 -9.66
C ALA A 233 10.43 -14.49 -9.97
N PHE A 234 9.57 -13.81 -9.23
CA PHE A 234 8.16 -13.64 -9.59
C PHE A 234 7.92 -12.69 -10.77
N PHE A 235 8.85 -11.76 -11.09
CA PHE A 235 8.64 -10.69 -12.06
C PHE A 235 9.45 -10.70 -13.39
N PRO A 236 10.26 -11.73 -13.76
CA PRO A 236 11.15 -11.65 -14.94
C PRO A 236 10.41 -11.60 -16.29
N ARG A 237 9.10 -11.90 -16.29
CA ARG A 237 8.27 -12.01 -17.49
C ARG A 237 7.46 -10.73 -17.78
N ILE A 238 7.73 -9.66 -17.04
CA ILE A 238 7.19 -8.33 -17.32
C ILE A 238 7.98 -7.70 -18.46
N GLU A 239 7.31 -7.19 -19.48
CA GLU A 239 7.93 -6.46 -20.58
C GLU A 239 7.25 -5.12 -20.81
N ILE A 240 8.04 -4.06 -20.91
CA ILE A 240 7.58 -2.74 -21.35
C ILE A 240 7.87 -2.59 -22.84
N ARG A 241 6.83 -2.50 -23.67
CA ARG A 241 6.95 -2.33 -25.12
C ARG A 241 6.52 -0.94 -25.57
N PRO A 242 7.14 -0.36 -26.60
CA PRO A 242 6.57 0.77 -27.31
C PRO A 242 5.22 0.38 -27.94
N SER A 243 4.17 1.17 -27.73
CA SER A 243 2.86 1.00 -28.34
C SER A 243 2.77 1.82 -29.64
N PRO A 244 2.32 1.26 -30.78
CA PRO A 244 2.32 1.95 -32.08
C PRO A 244 1.53 3.27 -32.12
N GLY A 245 2.13 4.30 -32.74
CA GLY A 245 1.50 5.54 -33.24
C GLY A 245 2.15 6.85 -32.77
N ASN A 246 1.59 8.01 -33.14
CA ASN A 246 2.24 9.34 -32.99
C ASN A 246 2.07 9.96 -31.58
N GLY A 247 3.08 9.89 -30.71
CA GLY A 247 3.11 10.61 -29.42
C GLY A 247 4.32 10.25 -28.53
N ILE A 248 4.70 11.16 -27.61
CA ILE A 248 5.99 11.12 -26.87
C ILE A 248 6.08 10.02 -25.79
N ASN A 249 4.97 9.48 -25.27
CA ASN A 249 4.98 8.41 -24.26
C ASN A 249 3.93 7.34 -24.59
N ARG A 250 4.36 6.28 -25.27
CA ARG A 250 3.50 5.15 -25.65
C ARG A 250 4.17 3.86 -25.20
N PHE A 251 4.05 3.54 -23.92
CA PHE A 251 4.49 2.26 -23.39
C PHE A 251 3.27 1.37 -23.16
N ILE A 252 3.45 0.06 -23.18
CA ILE A 252 2.47 -0.90 -22.71
C ILE A 252 3.18 -1.95 -21.87
N VAL A 253 2.64 -2.22 -20.69
CA VAL A 253 3.10 -3.30 -19.80
C VAL A 253 2.41 -4.58 -20.24
N VAL A 254 3.18 -5.57 -20.68
CA VAL A 254 2.67 -6.85 -21.18
C VAL A 254 3.41 -8.03 -20.57
N SER A 255 2.76 -9.19 -20.58
CA SER A 255 3.36 -10.47 -20.23
C SER A 255 4.18 -11.02 -21.40
N ARG A 256 5.41 -11.47 -21.11
CA ARG A 256 6.26 -12.24 -22.02
C ARG A 256 6.37 -13.68 -21.51
N ASP A 257 5.41 -14.52 -21.90
CA ASP A 257 5.40 -15.92 -21.50
C ASP A 257 6.23 -16.84 -22.39
N PHE A 258 6.55 -16.39 -23.60
CA PHE A 258 7.27 -17.16 -24.61
C PHE A 258 8.48 -16.41 -25.13
N ASP A 259 9.52 -17.15 -25.52
CA ASP A 259 10.62 -16.55 -26.24
C ASP A 259 10.17 -16.28 -27.68
N ALA A 260 10.25 -15.03 -28.13
CA ALA A 260 9.89 -14.70 -29.50
C ALA A 260 10.92 -15.39 -30.42
N GLY A 261 10.48 -16.44 -31.12
CA GLY A 261 11.34 -17.32 -31.90
C GLY A 261 12.32 -16.59 -32.82
N ARG A 262 13.46 -17.25 -33.10
CA ARG A 262 14.52 -16.80 -34.02
C ARG A 262 13.92 -16.29 -35.34
N GLY A 263 13.84 -14.98 -35.54
CA GLY A 263 13.31 -14.44 -36.80
C GLY A 263 13.04 -12.94 -36.81
N VAL A 264 12.65 -12.37 -35.66
CA VAL A 264 12.73 -10.92 -35.49
C VAL A 264 14.09 -10.66 -34.85
N LYS A 265 15.01 -9.99 -35.58
CA LYS A 265 16.14 -9.32 -34.94
C LYS A 265 15.55 -8.29 -34.00
N ALA A 266 15.31 -8.71 -32.76
CA ALA A 266 14.94 -7.81 -31.70
C ALA A 266 16.05 -6.77 -31.65
N LEU A 267 15.69 -5.49 -31.75
CA LEU A 267 16.59 -4.40 -31.40
C LEU A 267 17.23 -4.76 -30.06
N ASP A 268 18.55 -4.60 -29.94
CA ASP A 268 19.30 -4.74 -28.69
C ASP A 268 18.69 -3.80 -27.66
N ASN A 269 17.65 -4.27 -26.97
CA ASN A 269 17.06 -3.59 -25.84
C ASN A 269 17.66 -4.27 -24.61
N PRO A 270 18.66 -3.67 -23.95
CA PRO A 270 19.29 -4.26 -22.75
C PRO A 270 18.29 -4.48 -21.60
N ARG A 271 17.08 -3.90 -21.67
CA ARG A 271 15.97 -4.14 -20.73
C ARG A 271 15.15 -5.39 -21.07
N ARG A 272 15.51 -6.14 -22.11
CA ARG A 272 14.80 -7.34 -22.54
C ARG A 272 15.24 -8.52 -21.66
N GLY A 273 14.59 -8.66 -20.51
CA GLY A 273 14.87 -9.71 -19.53
C GLY A 273 14.77 -11.14 -20.07
N HIS A 274 15.40 -12.08 -19.37
CA HIS A 274 15.24 -13.52 -19.58
C HIS A 274 13.87 -13.99 -19.07
N LEU A 275 13.36 -15.13 -19.56
CA LEU A 275 12.07 -15.67 -19.08
C LEU A 275 12.11 -16.11 -17.61
N GLU A 276 13.31 -16.26 -17.05
CA GLU A 276 13.56 -16.60 -15.66
C GLU A 276 14.58 -15.61 -15.09
N HIS A 277 14.46 -15.32 -13.81
CA HIS A 277 15.39 -14.44 -13.11
C HIS A 277 16.65 -15.18 -12.73
N GLU A 278 17.79 -14.53 -12.89
CA GLU A 278 19.09 -15.06 -12.52
C GLU A 278 19.71 -14.21 -11.41
N MET A 279 20.22 -14.86 -10.37
CA MET A 279 21.04 -14.24 -9.36
C MET A 279 22.47 -14.13 -9.88
N PRO A 280 23.06 -12.93 -9.99
CA PRO A 280 24.43 -12.76 -10.50
C PRO A 280 25.46 -13.54 -9.68
N ASP A 281 26.51 -14.02 -10.34
CA ASP A 281 27.69 -14.56 -9.67
C ASP A 281 28.48 -13.42 -9.00
N LEU A 282 28.90 -13.62 -7.75
CA LEU A 282 29.62 -12.59 -6.98
C LEU A 282 31.11 -12.52 -7.31
N GLN A 283 31.70 -13.63 -7.77
CA GLN A 283 33.11 -13.73 -8.07
C GLN A 283 33.41 -13.30 -9.50
N ASP A 284 32.51 -13.62 -10.45
CA ASP A 284 32.66 -13.25 -11.85
C ASP A 284 31.31 -12.82 -12.47
N PRO A 285 31.00 -11.52 -12.47
CA PRO A 285 29.78 -10.98 -13.07
C PRO A 285 29.63 -11.23 -14.58
N SER A 286 30.69 -11.71 -15.26
CA SER A 286 30.62 -12.09 -16.67
C SER A 286 30.07 -13.50 -16.90
N GLN A 287 29.97 -14.33 -15.85
CA GLN A 287 29.35 -15.65 -15.92
C GLN A 287 27.82 -15.56 -15.90
N PRO A 288 27.12 -16.52 -16.53
CA PRO A 288 25.68 -16.68 -16.36
C PRO A 288 25.32 -16.81 -14.88
N GLY A 289 24.24 -16.16 -14.46
CA GLY A 289 23.81 -16.20 -13.07
C GLY A 289 23.19 -17.55 -12.69
N THR A 290 22.91 -17.71 -11.41
CA THR A 290 22.13 -18.86 -10.93
C THR A 290 20.66 -18.60 -11.18
N VAL A 291 19.99 -19.45 -11.97
CA VAL A 291 18.54 -19.35 -12.19
C VAL A 291 17.80 -19.58 -10.88
N MET A 292 16.95 -18.62 -10.52
CA MET A 292 16.24 -18.61 -9.25
C MET A 292 14.82 -19.16 -9.41
N THR A 293 14.41 -19.97 -8.44
CA THR A 293 13.01 -20.40 -8.32
C THR A 293 12.25 -19.35 -7.53
N PRO A 294 11.01 -18.97 -7.93
CA PRO A 294 10.28 -17.97 -7.19
C PRO A 294 9.83 -18.54 -5.84
N VAL A 295 10.27 -17.91 -4.76
CA VAL A 295 9.90 -18.24 -3.38
C VAL A 295 9.69 -16.95 -2.61
N PHE A 296 8.54 -16.83 -1.95
CA PHE A 296 8.24 -15.70 -1.11
C PHE A 296 8.89 -15.88 0.27
N PHE A 297 9.77 -14.97 0.64
CA PHE A 297 10.68 -15.14 1.77
C PHE A 297 10.01 -15.22 3.15
N LEU A 298 8.76 -14.75 3.29
CA LEU A 298 8.01 -14.78 4.56
C LEU A 298 7.30 -16.12 4.82
N THR A 299 6.70 -16.72 3.79
CA THR A 299 5.84 -17.91 3.95
C THR A 299 6.37 -19.14 3.22
N GLY A 300 7.38 -18.98 2.37
CA GLY A 300 7.86 -20.04 1.48
C GLY A 300 6.94 -20.32 0.28
N ALA A 301 5.91 -19.50 0.04
CA ALA A 301 5.03 -19.66 -1.11
C ALA A 301 5.84 -19.65 -2.41
N THR A 302 5.64 -20.65 -3.26
CA THR A 302 6.45 -20.86 -4.46
C THR A 302 5.58 -21.13 -5.68
N VAL A 303 6.11 -20.84 -6.87
CA VAL A 303 5.49 -21.22 -8.15
C VAL A 303 6.50 -22.00 -8.99
N PRO A 304 6.07 -23.03 -9.75
CA PRO A 304 6.97 -23.79 -10.60
C PRO A 304 7.70 -22.93 -11.64
N LYS A 305 8.91 -23.34 -12.00
CA LYS A 305 9.62 -22.78 -13.17
C LYS A 305 8.74 -22.88 -14.41
N GLY A 306 8.77 -21.86 -15.28
CA GLY A 306 7.95 -21.82 -16.49
C GLY A 306 6.50 -21.38 -16.29
N THR A 307 6.06 -21.15 -15.04
CA THR A 307 4.73 -20.55 -14.75
C THR A 307 4.60 -19.21 -15.45
N ARG A 308 3.42 -18.93 -15.99
CA ARG A 308 3.12 -17.70 -16.73
C ARG A 308 3.17 -16.48 -15.82
N ASP A 309 3.54 -15.34 -16.40
CA ASP A 309 3.69 -14.05 -15.73
C ASP A 309 2.48 -13.69 -14.87
N ARG A 310 1.28 -13.75 -15.44
CA ARG A 310 0.04 -13.40 -14.72
C ARG A 310 -0.16 -14.27 -13.47
N GLU A 311 0.05 -15.58 -13.62
CA GLU A 311 -0.08 -16.55 -12.52
C GLU A 311 0.99 -16.31 -11.44
N ARG A 312 2.24 -15.96 -11.81
CA ARG A 312 3.28 -15.58 -10.84
C ARG A 312 2.89 -14.35 -10.04
N ARG A 313 2.43 -13.28 -10.72
CA ARG A 313 2.04 -12.04 -10.07
C ARG A 313 0.81 -12.22 -9.18
N GLU A 314 -0.14 -13.05 -9.58
CA GLU A 314 -1.29 -13.40 -8.74
C GLU A 314 -0.87 -14.20 -7.50
N ALA A 315 0.07 -15.14 -7.64
CA ALA A 315 0.61 -15.90 -6.52
C ALA A 315 1.35 -15.02 -5.50
N ILE A 316 2.24 -14.14 -5.95
CA ILE A 316 2.95 -13.23 -5.04
C ILE A 316 2.00 -12.17 -4.44
N ALA A 317 1.01 -11.68 -5.19
CA ALA A 317 0.00 -10.79 -4.62
C ALA A 317 -0.80 -11.47 -3.50
N ALA A 318 -1.20 -12.73 -3.71
CA ALA A 318 -1.88 -13.51 -2.68
C ALA A 318 -0.97 -13.75 -1.46
N ALA A 319 0.30 -14.10 -1.69
CA ALA A 319 1.27 -14.33 -0.62
C ALA A 319 1.59 -13.06 0.17
N VAL A 320 1.70 -11.89 -0.48
CA VAL A 320 1.95 -10.59 0.17
C VAL A 320 0.77 -10.13 1.01
N ILE A 321 -0.47 -10.42 0.59
CA ILE A 321 -1.70 -9.98 1.29
C ILE A 321 -2.12 -10.98 2.39
N ASP A 322 -1.46 -12.14 2.46
CA ASP A 322 -1.84 -13.25 3.33
C ASP A 322 -1.90 -12.82 4.81
N PRO A 323 -3.05 -12.96 5.49
CA PRO A 323 -3.19 -12.62 6.90
C PRO A 323 -2.39 -13.54 7.84
N LEU A 324 -1.80 -14.64 7.35
CA LEU A 324 -0.92 -15.52 8.14
C LEU A 324 0.38 -14.84 8.57
N HIS A 325 0.77 -13.74 7.93
CA HIS A 325 1.89 -12.92 8.38
C HIS A 325 1.46 -11.48 8.66
N PRO A 326 2.09 -10.78 9.61
CA PRO A 326 1.60 -9.47 10.03
C PRO A 326 2.10 -8.31 9.14
N TRP A 327 3.09 -8.55 8.29
CA TRP A 327 3.85 -7.51 7.59
C TRP A 327 3.01 -6.61 6.68
N PHE A 328 2.04 -7.19 5.98
CA PHE A 328 1.14 -6.44 5.08
C PHE A 328 0.34 -5.36 5.80
N VAL A 329 -0.15 -5.69 6.99
CA VAL A 329 -1.06 -4.85 7.75
C VAL A 329 -0.26 -3.90 8.65
N ARG A 330 0.85 -4.39 9.23
CA ARG A 330 1.76 -3.59 10.02
C ARG A 330 2.37 -2.44 9.22
N SER A 331 2.75 -2.68 7.96
CA SER A 331 3.35 -1.65 7.11
C SER A 331 2.44 -0.45 6.90
N ILE A 332 1.18 -0.69 6.53
CA ILE A 332 0.22 0.40 6.27
C ILE A 332 -0.23 1.07 7.56
N VAL A 333 -0.43 0.32 8.65
CA VAL A 333 -0.74 0.88 9.97
C VAL A 333 0.39 1.79 10.43
N ASN A 334 1.64 1.32 10.40
CA ASN A 334 2.80 2.12 10.79
C ASN A 334 2.91 3.38 9.93
N ARG A 335 2.72 3.27 8.62
CA ARG A 335 2.80 4.40 7.69
C ARG A 335 1.77 5.48 7.99
N LEU A 336 0.50 5.11 8.07
CA LEU A 336 -0.57 6.08 8.27
C LEU A 336 -0.57 6.65 9.69
N TRP A 337 -0.23 5.84 10.69
CA TRP A 337 0.00 6.31 12.07
C TRP A 337 1.13 7.34 12.12
N SER A 338 2.27 7.00 11.50
CA SER A 338 3.42 7.90 11.43
C SER A 338 3.02 9.22 10.80
N GLU A 339 2.37 9.19 9.63
CA GLU A 339 1.95 10.39 8.89
C GLU A 339 1.02 11.29 9.70
N LEU A 340 0.05 10.74 10.43
CA LEU A 340 -0.94 11.52 11.19
C LEU A 340 -0.44 12.03 12.54
N LEU A 341 0.44 11.29 13.21
CA LEU A 341 0.87 11.63 14.58
C LEU A 341 2.26 12.23 14.67
N GLY A 342 3.05 12.06 13.63
CA GLY A 342 4.41 12.55 13.61
C GLY A 342 5.46 11.64 14.25
N GLU A 343 5.05 10.46 14.72
CA GLU A 343 5.90 9.39 15.23
C GLU A 343 5.31 8.03 14.86
N GLY A 344 6.15 7.07 14.47
CA GLY A 344 5.76 5.72 14.08
C GLY A 344 5.92 4.69 15.20
N PHE A 345 5.29 3.53 15.02
CA PHE A 345 5.60 2.33 15.80
C PHE A 345 6.99 1.77 15.48
N TYR A 346 7.47 2.06 14.28
CA TYR A 346 8.82 1.83 13.79
C TYR A 346 9.30 3.09 13.07
N ASP A 347 10.59 3.38 13.23
CA ASP A 347 11.29 4.46 12.52
C ASP A 347 12.61 3.87 11.99
N PRO A 348 12.88 3.91 10.66
CA PRO A 348 12.09 4.49 9.57
C PRO A 348 10.74 3.79 9.28
N VAL A 349 9.82 4.53 8.65
CA VAL A 349 8.43 4.10 8.38
C VAL A 349 8.32 2.81 7.55
N ASP A 350 9.28 2.59 6.65
CA ASP A 350 9.31 1.45 5.70
C ASP A 350 10.45 0.47 5.98
N ASP A 351 11.00 0.49 7.20
CA ASP A 351 12.11 -0.35 7.61
C ASP A 351 11.80 -1.01 8.96
N MET A 352 10.88 -1.97 8.92
CA MET A 352 10.26 -2.59 10.10
C MET A 352 10.78 -4.00 10.40
N GLY A 353 11.84 -4.44 9.70
CA GLY A 353 12.33 -5.82 9.60
C GLY A 353 12.35 -6.65 10.90
N PRO A 354 12.43 -7.99 10.81
CA PRO A 354 12.13 -8.91 11.90
C PRO A 354 13.04 -8.76 13.14
N ASP A 355 14.15 -8.07 12.99
CA ASP A 355 15.15 -7.83 14.03
C ASP A 355 14.95 -6.45 14.71
N ARG A 356 13.92 -5.69 14.31
CA ARG A 356 13.52 -4.42 14.90
C ARG A 356 12.38 -4.59 15.90
N THR A 357 12.37 -3.74 16.92
CA THR A 357 11.35 -3.76 17.98
C THR A 357 10.41 -2.57 17.81
N SER A 358 9.10 -2.83 17.91
CA SER A 358 8.09 -1.77 17.91
C SER A 358 8.11 -0.99 19.23
N SER A 359 7.88 0.32 19.17
CA SER A 359 7.74 1.17 20.36
C SER A 359 6.49 0.88 21.20
N ALA A 360 5.42 0.37 20.58
CA ALA A 360 4.18 -0.03 21.26
C ALA A 360 3.55 -1.25 20.55
N PRO A 361 4.10 -2.47 20.79
CA PRO A 361 3.71 -3.67 20.05
C PRO A 361 2.26 -4.12 20.30
N GLN A 362 1.70 -3.96 21.51
CA GLN A 362 0.31 -4.33 21.77
C GLN A 362 -0.67 -3.35 21.11
N SER A 363 -0.32 -2.06 21.11
CA SER A 363 -1.09 -1.01 20.42
C SER A 363 -1.10 -1.21 18.91
N LEU A 364 0.05 -1.53 18.33
CA LEU A 364 0.15 -1.90 16.91
C LEU A 364 -0.72 -3.12 16.60
N GLU A 365 -0.68 -4.16 17.44
CA GLU A 365 -1.45 -5.39 17.23
C GLU A 365 -2.98 -5.15 17.28
N LEU A 366 -3.45 -4.24 18.13
CA LEU A 366 -4.86 -3.83 18.18
C LEU A 366 -5.32 -3.20 16.86
N LEU A 367 -4.53 -2.27 16.32
CA LEU A 367 -4.82 -1.62 15.04
C LEU A 367 -4.76 -2.61 13.88
N THR A 368 -3.75 -3.49 13.83
CA THR A 368 -3.62 -4.46 12.75
C THR A 368 -4.72 -5.50 12.78
N SER A 369 -5.07 -6.01 13.97
CA SER A 369 -6.20 -6.94 14.11
C SER A 369 -7.51 -6.30 13.69
N GLY A 370 -7.75 -5.05 14.09
CA GLY A 370 -8.92 -4.29 13.68
C GLY A 370 -8.98 -4.06 12.17
N LEU A 371 -7.86 -3.72 11.53
CA LEU A 371 -7.80 -3.51 10.09
C LEU A 371 -8.06 -4.81 9.30
N VAL A 372 -7.57 -5.96 9.77
CA VAL A 372 -7.90 -7.26 9.16
C VAL A 372 -9.39 -7.54 9.31
N ALA A 373 -9.96 -7.30 10.50
CA ALA A 373 -11.37 -7.54 10.79
C ALA A 373 -12.30 -6.60 10.02
N SER A 374 -11.88 -5.36 9.71
CA SER A 374 -12.60 -4.43 8.83
C SER A 374 -12.36 -4.68 7.34
N HIS A 375 -11.78 -5.83 6.98
CA HIS A 375 -11.48 -6.19 5.60
C HIS A 375 -10.55 -5.20 4.87
N TYR A 376 -9.54 -4.70 5.59
CA TYR A 376 -8.52 -3.77 5.11
C TYR A 376 -9.05 -2.39 4.69
N ASP A 377 -10.15 -1.94 5.33
CA ASP A 377 -10.74 -0.62 5.09
C ASP A 377 -9.86 0.51 5.66
N LEU A 378 -9.33 1.34 4.75
CA LEU A 378 -8.53 2.50 5.12
C LEU A 378 -9.37 3.60 5.79
N ARG A 379 -10.64 3.80 5.42
CA ARG A 379 -11.51 4.78 6.10
C ARG A 379 -11.69 4.41 7.56
N TRP A 380 -11.92 3.12 7.85
CA TRP A 380 -11.93 2.60 9.21
C TRP A 380 -10.63 2.94 9.97
N LEU A 381 -9.47 2.75 9.34
CA LEU A 381 -8.17 3.04 9.98
C LEU A 381 -8.01 4.53 10.27
N PHE A 382 -8.27 5.41 9.29
CA PHE A 382 -8.22 6.86 9.48
C PHE A 382 -9.15 7.31 10.59
N ARG A 383 -10.39 6.81 10.59
CA ARG A 383 -11.39 7.13 11.62
C ARG A 383 -10.91 6.68 13.00
N THR A 384 -10.38 5.47 13.10
CA THR A 384 -9.88 4.92 14.37
C THR A 384 -8.73 5.76 14.92
N ILE A 385 -7.74 6.09 14.10
CA ILE A 385 -6.58 6.90 14.53
C ILE A 385 -7.03 8.30 14.96
N THR A 386 -7.84 8.98 14.16
CA THR A 386 -8.27 10.37 14.43
C THR A 386 -9.20 10.51 15.63
N LEU A 387 -9.89 9.43 16.02
CA LEU A 387 -10.69 9.36 17.24
C LEU A 387 -9.88 9.17 18.53
N THR A 388 -8.60 8.79 18.46
CA THR A 388 -7.76 8.62 19.65
C THR A 388 -7.54 9.95 20.37
N GLU A 389 -7.41 9.87 21.70
CA GLU A 389 -6.90 10.99 22.48
C GLU A 389 -5.48 11.33 22.03
N THR A 390 -4.64 10.34 21.75
CA THR A 390 -3.27 10.52 21.20
C THR A 390 -3.23 11.45 19.98
N TYR A 391 -4.12 11.25 18.99
CA TYR A 391 -4.22 12.15 17.84
C TYR A 391 -4.71 13.54 18.21
N GLN A 392 -5.57 13.65 19.21
CA GLN A 392 -6.16 14.90 19.66
C GLN A 392 -5.33 15.62 20.73
N ARG A 393 -4.12 15.15 21.04
CA ARG A 393 -3.18 15.84 21.93
C ARG A 393 -2.69 17.16 21.33
N ALA A 394 -2.42 18.14 22.17
CA ALA A 394 -1.82 19.41 21.79
C ALA A 394 -0.43 19.16 21.21
N SER A 395 -0.11 19.87 20.13
CA SER A 395 1.16 19.68 19.45
C SER A 395 2.30 20.33 20.21
N GLN A 396 3.45 19.68 20.24
CA GLN A 396 4.70 20.29 20.72
C GLN A 396 5.79 20.11 19.67
N SER A 397 6.63 21.14 19.51
CA SER A 397 7.81 21.03 18.64
C SER A 397 8.74 19.94 19.19
N ARG A 398 9.36 19.18 18.29
CA ARG A 398 10.28 18.10 18.66
C ARG A 398 11.48 18.70 19.40
N GLY A 399 11.52 18.57 20.72
CA GLY A 399 12.77 18.61 21.48
C GLY A 399 13.62 17.40 21.09
N SER A 400 14.94 17.54 21.06
CA SER A 400 15.92 16.56 20.57
C SER A 400 15.58 15.09 20.87
N THR A 401 15.61 14.25 19.82
CA THR A 401 15.89 12.79 19.77
C THR A 401 15.18 11.81 20.71
N ASP A 402 14.40 12.25 21.68
CA ASP A 402 13.68 11.35 22.59
C ASP A 402 12.28 11.05 22.06
N HIS A 403 12.06 9.76 21.77
CA HIS A 403 10.75 9.18 21.52
C HIS A 403 9.86 9.41 22.75
N LYS A 404 8.88 10.31 22.63
CA LYS A 404 7.97 10.63 23.75
C LYS A 404 6.85 9.61 23.93
N GLY A 405 6.95 8.43 23.30
CA GLY A 405 6.00 7.33 23.45
C GLY A 405 4.56 7.74 23.16
N PHE A 406 4.36 8.55 22.12
CA PHE A 406 3.04 9.08 21.71
C PHE A 406 2.34 9.96 22.76
N ALA A 407 3.08 10.53 23.72
CA ALA A 407 2.53 11.44 24.73
C ALA A 407 2.17 12.83 24.18
N ILE A 408 2.66 13.15 22.98
CA ILE A 408 2.41 14.41 22.25
C ILE A 408 2.08 14.10 20.79
N ASN A 409 1.33 15.00 20.14
CA ASN A 409 1.26 15.04 18.69
C ASN A 409 2.45 15.87 18.15
N CYS A 410 3.22 15.34 17.21
CA CYS A 410 4.35 16.07 16.62
C CYS A 410 3.94 16.70 15.28
N PRO A 411 3.89 18.04 15.15
CA PRO A 411 3.59 18.70 13.88
C PRO A 411 4.43 18.16 12.73
N GLN A 412 3.77 17.86 11.62
CA GLN A 412 4.43 17.42 10.40
C GLN A 412 4.60 18.58 9.42
N ARG A 413 5.63 18.46 8.59
CA ARG A 413 5.78 19.37 7.45
C ARG A 413 4.64 19.12 6.49
N LEU A 414 3.93 20.20 6.13
CA LEU A 414 2.92 20.12 5.09
C LEU A 414 3.56 19.62 3.79
N ARG A 415 2.91 18.65 3.17
CA ARG A 415 3.31 18.16 1.85
C ARG A 415 3.13 19.26 0.81
N ALA A 416 3.85 19.14 -0.30
CA ALA A 416 3.82 20.15 -1.36
C ALA A 416 2.41 20.41 -1.90
N ASP A 417 1.57 19.38 -1.99
CA ASP A 417 0.17 19.51 -2.40
C ASP A 417 -0.67 20.28 -1.38
N GLN A 418 -0.49 20.01 -0.08
CA GLN A 418 -1.16 20.73 1.01
C GLN A 418 -0.73 22.21 1.04
N LEU A 419 0.58 22.49 0.94
CA LEU A 419 1.13 23.85 0.87
C LEU A 419 0.56 24.61 -0.33
N PHE A 420 0.53 23.97 -1.50
CA PHE A 420 -0.01 24.57 -2.71
C PHE A 420 -1.50 24.88 -2.56
N ASN A 421 -2.28 23.98 -1.94
CA ASN A 421 -3.70 24.23 -1.62
C ASN A 421 -3.87 25.44 -0.69
N GLN A 422 -2.99 25.64 0.30
CA GLN A 422 -3.03 26.82 1.16
C GLN A 422 -2.81 28.11 0.37
N ILE A 423 -1.83 28.10 -0.55
CA ILE A 423 -1.54 29.26 -1.41
C ILE A 423 -2.75 29.58 -2.28
N LEU A 424 -3.36 28.58 -2.91
CA LEU A 424 -4.55 28.78 -3.73
C LEU A 424 -5.72 29.35 -2.92
N SER A 425 -6.00 28.76 -1.75
CA SER A 425 -7.07 29.19 -0.86
C SER A 425 -6.85 30.64 -0.39
N THR A 426 -5.63 30.99 0.01
CA THR A 426 -5.28 32.33 0.50
C THR A 426 -5.40 33.39 -0.59
N LEU A 427 -5.03 33.03 -1.83
CA LEU A 427 -5.11 33.94 -2.98
C LEU A 427 -6.50 33.99 -3.63
N GLY A 428 -7.45 33.14 -3.21
CA GLY A 428 -8.71 32.95 -3.91
C GLY A 428 -8.52 32.49 -5.36
N ALA A 429 -7.45 31.73 -5.60
CA ALA A 429 -7.05 31.28 -6.93
C ALA A 429 -7.66 29.92 -7.25
N ASP A 430 -8.21 29.81 -8.45
CA ASP A 430 -8.79 28.57 -8.97
C ASP A 430 -7.81 27.92 -9.95
N GLU A 431 -7.22 26.79 -9.54
CA GLU A 431 -6.25 26.05 -10.34
C GLU A 431 -6.79 25.67 -11.72
N SER A 432 -8.08 25.38 -11.83
CA SER A 432 -8.71 24.93 -13.08
C SER A 432 -8.57 25.98 -14.20
N ARG A 433 -8.49 27.26 -13.84
CA ARG A 433 -8.28 28.38 -14.78
C ARG A 433 -6.90 28.35 -15.44
N TYR A 434 -5.91 27.75 -14.78
CA TYR A 434 -4.54 27.62 -15.29
C TYR A 434 -4.36 26.34 -16.11
N VAL A 435 -5.09 25.27 -15.75
CA VAL A 435 -5.09 24.00 -16.52
C VAL A 435 -5.77 24.16 -17.88
N ARG A 436 -6.87 24.93 -17.97
CA ARG A 436 -7.66 25.08 -19.21
C ARG A 436 -7.00 25.91 -20.32
N ARG A 437 -5.96 26.69 -20.00
CA ARG A 437 -5.33 27.64 -20.95
C ARG A 437 -4.26 27.01 -21.86
N GLN A 438 -3.92 25.73 -21.66
CA GLN A 438 -2.94 24.99 -22.45
C GLN A 438 -3.55 23.83 -23.27
N GLY A 439 -4.35 24.17 -24.28
CA GLY A 439 -4.43 23.45 -25.57
C GLY A 439 -5.03 22.04 -25.64
N ASN A 440 -5.75 21.80 -26.74
CA ASN A 440 -6.52 20.61 -27.14
C ASN A 440 -5.66 19.34 -27.47
N GLY A 441 -4.68 18.98 -26.62
CA GLY A 441 -3.72 17.89 -26.87
C GLY A 441 -3.73 16.80 -25.80
N ASN A 442 -3.79 15.54 -26.22
CA ASN A 442 -3.86 14.32 -25.40
C ASN A 442 -3.04 14.33 -24.08
N GLY A 443 -3.76 14.52 -22.96
CA GLY A 443 -3.59 14.07 -21.56
C GLY A 443 -2.24 13.79 -20.89
N ALA A 444 -1.21 13.30 -21.59
CA ALA A 444 0.02 12.82 -20.95
C ALA A 444 1.09 13.92 -20.75
N GLY A 445 1.11 14.93 -21.63
CA GLY A 445 2.09 16.03 -21.56
C GLY A 445 1.68 17.20 -20.66
N GLN A 446 0.40 17.26 -20.25
CA GLN A 446 -0.17 18.39 -19.50
C GLN A 446 0.11 18.33 -18.00
N SER A 447 0.28 17.13 -17.43
CA SER A 447 0.50 16.93 -15.98
C SER A 447 1.87 17.43 -15.49
N MET A 448 2.89 17.42 -16.35
CA MET A 448 4.27 17.82 -15.99
C MET A 448 4.47 19.34 -16.00
N ALA A 449 3.55 20.10 -16.60
CA ALA A 449 3.64 21.55 -16.77
C ALA A 449 2.61 22.33 -15.94
N SER A 450 1.83 21.65 -15.09
CA SER A 450 0.87 22.33 -14.22
C SER A 450 1.63 23.15 -13.15
N PRO A 451 1.08 24.29 -12.70
CA PRO A 451 1.68 25.05 -11.60
C PRO A 451 1.91 24.19 -10.34
N ARG A 452 0.99 23.25 -10.06
CA ARG A 452 1.13 22.29 -8.96
C ARG A 452 2.30 21.33 -9.15
N ALA A 453 2.47 20.75 -10.34
CA ALA A 453 3.59 19.85 -10.60
C ALA A 453 4.93 20.57 -10.49
N MET A 454 5.01 21.80 -11.01
CA MET A 454 6.19 22.65 -10.84
C MET A 454 6.48 22.97 -9.38
N PHE A 455 5.44 23.22 -8.58
CA PHE A 455 5.56 23.44 -7.14
C PHE A 455 6.07 22.18 -6.42
N ALA A 456 5.54 21.00 -6.76
CA ALA A 456 5.96 19.73 -6.19
C ALA A 456 7.44 19.41 -6.47
N THR A 457 7.97 19.79 -7.63
CA THR A 457 9.40 19.65 -7.95
C THR A 457 10.31 20.44 -6.99
N VAL A 458 9.82 21.56 -6.45
CA VAL A 458 10.61 22.45 -5.57
C VAL A 458 10.41 22.11 -4.09
N PHE A 459 9.16 21.81 -3.69
CA PHE A 459 8.77 21.68 -2.29
C PHE A 459 8.43 20.26 -1.85
N GLY A 460 8.37 19.30 -2.78
CA GLY A 460 8.05 17.92 -2.45
C GLY A 460 9.24 17.17 -1.86
N TYR A 461 8.95 16.10 -1.13
CA TYR A 461 9.91 15.19 -0.52
C TYR A 461 9.41 13.75 -0.57
N ASP A 462 10.32 12.77 -0.44
CA ASP A 462 9.94 11.35 -0.32
C ASP A 462 9.27 11.15 1.05
N PRO A 463 7.96 10.83 1.13
CA PRO A 463 7.25 10.63 2.40
C PRO A 463 7.75 9.41 3.19
N SER A 464 8.66 8.62 2.62
CA SER A 464 9.28 7.45 3.24
C SER A 464 10.64 7.74 3.88
N GLN A 465 11.19 8.96 3.72
CA GLN A 465 12.45 9.34 4.36
C GLN A 465 12.26 9.62 5.86
N PRO A 466 13.28 9.33 6.69
CA PRO A 466 13.30 9.79 8.07
C PRO A 466 13.11 11.30 8.11
N ARG A 467 12.38 11.78 9.11
CA ARG A 467 11.85 13.16 9.11
C ARG A 467 12.94 14.19 9.39
N GLU A 468 13.93 13.80 10.16
CA GLU A 468 15.17 14.52 10.39
C GLU A 468 16.01 14.68 9.11
N ASP A 469 15.90 13.74 8.17
CA ASP A 469 16.66 13.73 6.92
C ASP A 469 15.99 14.55 5.82
N VAL A 470 14.71 14.90 5.98
CA VAL A 470 14.03 15.83 5.08
C VAL A 470 14.68 17.21 5.25
N ALA A 471 15.69 17.49 4.44
CA ALA A 471 16.45 18.74 4.48
C ALA A 471 15.48 19.94 4.43
N GLY A 472 15.54 20.81 5.43
CA GLY A 472 14.91 22.11 5.33
C GLY A 472 15.70 22.91 4.31
N THR A 473 15.19 23.07 3.09
CA THR A 473 15.81 24.05 2.18
C THR A 473 15.67 25.43 2.84
N ILE A 474 16.80 26.14 2.92
CA ILE A 474 17.05 27.21 3.88
C ILE A 474 16.19 28.50 3.74
N PRO A 475 15.30 28.75 2.75
CA PRO A 475 14.39 29.90 2.85
C PRO A 475 12.98 29.59 3.40
N GLN A 476 12.68 28.41 3.95
CA GLN A 476 11.30 28.00 4.24
C GLN A 476 11.08 27.52 5.69
N SER A 477 11.19 28.44 6.65
CA SER A 477 10.43 28.32 7.90
C SER A 477 9.11 29.09 7.74
N PRO A 478 8.00 28.37 7.50
CA PRO A 478 6.76 28.73 8.16
C PRO A 478 6.38 27.50 8.98
N PHE A 479 7.00 27.36 10.15
CA PHE A 479 6.29 26.71 11.23
C PHE A 479 5.00 27.51 11.42
N ALA A 480 3.85 26.88 11.26
CA ALA A 480 2.59 27.42 11.71
C ALA A 480 2.63 27.44 13.26
N HIS A 481 3.32 28.43 13.80
CA HIS A 481 3.23 28.84 15.19
C HIS A 481 2.38 30.09 15.22
N GLU A 482 1.09 29.89 15.49
CA GLU A 482 0.27 30.64 16.44
C GLU A 482 -1.10 29.97 16.52
#